data_AF-A0A7J2S7H1-F1
#
_entry.id   AF-A0A7J2S7H1-F1
#
_cell.length_a   1.000
_cell.length_b   1.000
_cell.length_c   1.000
_cell.angle_alpha   90.00
_cell.angle_beta   90.00
_cell.angle_gamma   90.00
#
_symmetry.space_group_name_H-M   'P 1'
#
loop_
_entity.id
_entity.type
_entity.pdbx_description
1 polymer ?
#
loop_
_entity_poly.entity_id
_entity_poly.type
_entity_poly.pdbx_seq_one_letter_code
_entity_poly.pdbx_strand_id
1 'polypeptide(L)'
;MVKPKYTGFLVLALIIGNVFISGCLQEEQEKQSKTEINLENNGLKVKISPTNDSKVSGVITVTLEGIPSEATKILVSMSPQGFQGDLYNDSNVIIQWIDNPSAGQEILLDTTKVENGVYNIGAAATYEGAPESSPWIALVQTQVNVQN
;
A
#
# COMPACT_ATOMS: atom_id res chain seq x y z
N MET A 1 -56.53 -72.25 -5.64
CA MET A 1 -57.57 -71.51 -4.89
C MET A 1 -56.85 -70.62 -3.88
N VAL A 2 -57.33 -69.38 -3.69
CA VAL A 2 -56.77 -68.24 -2.93
C VAL A 2 -55.71 -67.35 -3.65
N LYS A 3 -56.18 -66.18 -4.13
CA LYS A 3 -55.48 -64.87 -4.25
C LYS A 3 -55.93 -63.99 -3.05
N PRO A 4 -55.55 -62.69 -2.84
CA PRO A 4 -54.40 -61.82 -3.24
C PRO A 4 -53.74 -61.16 -1.97
N LYS A 5 -52.74 -60.26 -1.99
CA LYS A 5 -52.80 -58.80 -2.29
C LYS A 5 -51.42 -58.11 -2.18
N TYR A 6 -51.24 -57.12 -3.07
CA TYR A 6 -50.36 -55.94 -3.12
C TYR A 6 -49.82 -55.42 -1.77
N THR A 7 -48.71 -54.69 -1.65
CA THR A 7 -48.54 -53.29 -2.16
C THR A 7 -47.14 -52.74 -1.79
N GLY A 8 -46.55 -51.92 -2.69
CA GLY A 8 -45.68 -50.79 -2.33
C GLY A 8 -44.16 -51.06 -2.31
N PHE A 9 -43.41 -50.74 -3.35
CA PHE A 9 -42.80 -49.43 -3.70
C PHE A 9 -41.53 -49.08 -2.91
N LEU A 10 -40.52 -48.65 -3.70
CA LEU A 10 -39.41 -47.74 -3.37
C LEU A 10 -38.30 -48.34 -2.47
N VAL A 11 -37.00 -48.08 -2.64
CA VAL A 11 -36.24 -47.33 -3.63
C VAL A 11 -34.75 -47.72 -3.52
N LEU A 12 -34.14 -47.86 -4.69
CA LEU A 12 -32.78 -47.52 -5.11
C LEU A 12 -31.76 -47.00 -4.07
N ALA A 13 -30.58 -47.65 -4.02
CA ALA A 13 -29.30 -46.97 -3.75
C ALA A 13 -28.15 -47.68 -4.49
N LEU A 14 -28.06 -47.46 -5.81
CA LEU A 14 -26.86 -47.71 -6.60
C LEU A 14 -25.98 -46.46 -6.51
N ILE A 15 -24.97 -46.47 -5.64
CA ILE A 15 -23.89 -45.48 -5.67
C ILE A 15 -22.77 -46.08 -6.52
N ILE A 16 -22.87 -45.89 -7.83
CA ILE A 16 -21.75 -46.05 -8.77
C ILE A 16 -21.21 -44.64 -9.02
N GLY A 17 -19.88 -44.55 -9.00
CA GLY A 17 -19.14 -43.31 -8.82
C GLY A 17 -19.26 -42.28 -9.94
N ASN A 18 -18.87 -41.07 -9.58
CA ASN A 18 -18.23 -40.12 -10.48
C ASN A 18 -17.10 -39.44 -9.70
N VAL A 19 -15.89 -39.80 -10.07
CA VAL A 19 -14.67 -39.08 -9.75
C VAL A 19 -14.73 -37.78 -10.56
N PHE A 20 -15.04 -36.65 -9.92
CA PHE A 20 -14.87 -35.34 -10.53
C PHE A 20 -13.42 -34.90 -10.32
N ILE A 21 -12.58 -35.20 -11.30
CA ILE A 21 -11.26 -34.58 -11.44
C ILE A 21 -11.45 -33.23 -12.15
N SER A 22 -10.73 -32.24 -11.65
CA SER A 22 -10.32 -31.01 -12.34
C SER A 22 -11.40 -30.01 -12.72
N GLY A 23 -11.43 -28.95 -11.91
CA GLY A 23 -12.04 -27.69 -12.29
C GLY A 23 -12.18 -26.75 -11.10
N CYS A 24 -11.12 -26.49 -10.34
CA CYS A 24 -11.02 -25.18 -9.74
C CYS A 24 -10.89 -24.21 -10.92
N LEU A 25 -12.03 -23.74 -11.45
CA LEU A 25 -12.09 -22.41 -12.02
C LEU A 25 -11.86 -21.46 -10.84
N GLN A 26 -10.59 -21.33 -10.49
CA GLN A 26 -10.14 -20.16 -9.79
C GLN A 26 -10.19 -19.08 -10.86
N GLU A 27 -11.25 -18.28 -10.83
CA GLU A 27 -11.32 -17.02 -11.55
C GLU A 27 -9.99 -16.31 -11.28
N GLU A 28 -9.08 -16.35 -12.25
CA GLU A 28 -8.04 -15.35 -12.38
C GLU A 28 -8.78 -14.06 -12.70
N GLN A 29 -9.36 -13.45 -11.67
CA GLN A 29 -9.39 -12.01 -11.62
C GLN A 29 -7.94 -11.59 -11.82
N GLU A 30 -7.65 -11.10 -13.02
CA GLU A 30 -6.55 -10.19 -13.27
C GLU A 30 -6.61 -9.09 -12.21
N LYS A 31 -5.98 -9.38 -11.08
CA LYS A 31 -5.70 -8.42 -10.04
C LYS A 31 -4.56 -7.61 -10.62
N GLN A 32 -4.90 -6.67 -11.51
CA GLN A 32 -4.05 -5.55 -11.83
C GLN A 32 -3.85 -4.81 -10.50
N SER A 33 -2.83 -5.25 -9.76
CA SER A 33 -2.45 -4.74 -8.46
C SER A 33 -1.92 -3.33 -8.70
N LYS A 34 -2.81 -2.35 -8.71
CA LYS A 34 -2.43 -0.98 -8.44
C LYS A 34 -1.87 -0.97 -7.03
N THR A 35 -0.54 -0.94 -6.91
CA THR A 35 0.17 -0.97 -5.62
C THR A 35 0.09 0.38 -4.91
N GLU A 36 -1.08 1.02 -4.92
CA GLU A 36 -1.31 2.29 -4.24
C GLU A 36 -1.35 2.01 -2.72
N ILE A 37 -0.44 2.64 -1.97
CA ILE A 37 -0.42 2.58 -0.51
C ILE A 37 -1.04 3.86 0.01
N ASN A 38 -2.20 3.74 0.65
CA ASN A 38 -2.90 4.86 1.26
C ASN A 38 -2.61 4.90 2.76
N LEU A 39 -2.16 6.04 3.26
CA LEU A 39 -1.82 6.27 4.66
C LEU A 39 -2.59 7.48 5.18
N GLU A 40 -3.06 7.41 6.42
CA GLU A 40 -3.78 8.50 7.05
C GLU A 40 -3.43 8.61 8.54
N ASN A 41 -3.19 9.83 8.99
CA ASN A 41 -3.06 10.16 10.41
C ASN A 41 -3.38 11.65 10.63
N ASN A 42 -4.22 11.98 11.62
CA ASN A 42 -4.53 13.36 12.04
C ASN A 42 -4.83 14.33 10.87
N GLY A 43 -5.61 13.89 9.88
CA GLY A 43 -5.98 14.71 8.72
C GLY A 43 -4.92 14.79 7.60
N LEU A 44 -3.71 14.29 7.84
CA LEU A 44 -2.72 14.03 6.79
C LEU A 44 -3.08 12.73 6.08
N LYS A 45 -3.47 12.80 4.81
CA LYS A 45 -3.75 11.66 3.94
C LYS A 45 -2.78 11.67 2.78
N VAL A 46 -2.09 10.55 2.59
CA VAL A 46 -1.05 10.41 1.58
C VAL A 46 -1.28 9.12 0.81
N LYS A 47 -1.24 9.23 -0.52
CA LYS A 47 -1.21 8.09 -1.42
C LYS A 47 0.19 7.97 -2.01
N ILE A 48 0.79 6.79 -1.87
CA ILE A 48 2.09 6.46 -2.43
C ILE A 48 1.88 5.47 -3.57
N SER A 49 2.28 5.86 -4.77
CA SER A 49 2.12 5.06 -6.00
C SER A 49 3.52 4.71 -6.55
N PRO A 50 4.02 3.49 -6.32
CA PRO A 50 5.24 3.01 -6.94
C PRO A 50 5.04 2.77 -8.43
N THR A 51 6.12 2.81 -9.20
CA THR A 51 6.07 2.65 -10.66
C THR A 51 5.63 1.26 -11.10
N ASN A 52 5.96 0.20 -10.32
CA ASN A 52 5.61 -1.19 -10.58
C ASN A 52 5.39 -1.97 -9.26
N ASP A 53 4.67 -3.10 -9.32
CA ASP A 53 4.27 -3.91 -8.16
C ASP A 53 5.38 -4.19 -7.14
N SER A 54 5.21 -3.65 -5.93
CA SER A 54 6.04 -3.79 -4.71
C SER A 54 7.54 -3.46 -4.83
N LYS A 55 8.02 -3.23 -6.06
CA LYS A 55 9.40 -2.95 -6.44
C LYS A 55 9.43 -1.61 -7.13
N VAL A 56 10.16 -0.68 -6.56
CA VAL A 56 10.33 0.64 -7.15
C VAL A 56 11.62 0.66 -7.95
N SER A 57 11.49 0.96 -9.24
CA SER A 57 12.58 1.39 -10.12
C SER A 57 12.11 2.66 -10.81
N GLY A 58 12.88 3.75 -10.71
CA GLY A 58 12.49 5.03 -11.30
C GLY A 58 11.90 6.01 -10.28
N VAL A 59 10.62 6.35 -10.43
CA VAL A 59 9.98 7.46 -9.69
C VAL A 59 8.81 6.97 -8.84
N ILE A 60 8.82 7.29 -7.55
CA ILE A 60 7.65 7.15 -6.67
C ILE A 60 6.88 8.45 -6.68
N THR A 61 5.56 8.37 -6.86
CA THR A 61 4.68 9.51 -6.66
C THR A 61 4.09 9.45 -5.25
N VAL A 62 4.24 10.55 -4.51
CA VAL A 62 3.60 10.80 -3.23
C VAL A 62 2.55 11.89 -3.43
N THR A 63 1.27 11.54 -3.36
CA THR A 63 0.15 12.47 -3.51
C THR A 63 -0.38 12.88 -2.13
N LEU A 64 -0.47 14.18 -1.88
CA LEU A 64 -1.10 14.73 -0.67
C LEU A 64 -2.62 14.80 -0.89
N GLU A 65 -3.38 13.83 -0.40
CA GLU A 65 -4.84 13.77 -0.58
C GLU A 65 -5.59 14.58 0.49
N GLY A 66 -4.98 14.74 1.65
CA GLY A 66 -5.53 15.46 2.79
C GLY A 66 -4.40 16.07 3.60
N ILE A 67 -4.61 17.30 4.08
CA ILE A 67 -3.62 18.07 4.80
C ILE A 67 -4.31 18.61 6.07
N PRO A 68 -3.69 18.51 7.25
CA PRO A 68 -4.22 19.12 8.47
C PRO A 68 -4.40 20.63 8.27
N SER A 69 -5.47 21.22 8.81
CA SER A 69 -5.82 22.64 8.59
C SER A 69 -4.75 23.62 9.06
N GLU A 70 -3.97 23.24 10.07
CA GLU A 70 -2.92 24.07 10.67
C GLU A 70 -1.58 23.91 9.95
N ALA A 71 -1.44 22.91 9.07
CA ALA A 71 -0.17 22.61 8.43
C ALA A 71 0.18 23.66 7.37
N THR A 72 1.34 24.30 7.53
CA THR A 72 1.89 25.23 6.53
C THR A 72 3.08 24.63 5.77
N LYS A 73 3.61 23.49 6.24
CA LYS A 73 4.71 22.75 5.60
C LYS A 73 4.52 21.25 5.69
N ILE A 74 4.94 20.52 4.66
CA ILE A 74 5.09 19.06 4.68
C ILE A 74 6.55 18.70 4.41
N LEU A 75 7.08 17.78 5.20
CA LEU A 75 8.30 17.04 4.87
C LEU A 75 7.90 15.71 4.23
N VAL A 76 8.27 15.49 2.96
CA VAL A 76 8.24 14.15 2.35
C VAL A 76 9.65 13.60 2.38
N SER A 77 9.83 12.40 2.93
CA SER A 77 11.16 11.82 3.09
C SER A 77 11.17 10.33 2.79
N MET A 78 12.33 9.87 2.32
CA MET A 78 12.66 8.47 2.12
C MET A 78 14.07 8.20 2.62
N SER A 79 14.26 7.16 3.44
CA SER A 79 15.55 6.81 4.04
C SER A 79 15.68 5.29 4.23
N PRO A 80 16.90 4.73 4.25
CA PRO A 80 17.10 3.29 4.47
C PRO A 80 16.45 2.78 5.76
N GLN A 81 15.99 1.53 5.76
CA GLN A 81 15.48 0.92 6.98
C GLN A 81 16.57 0.87 8.06
N GLY A 82 16.25 1.39 9.25
CA GLY A 82 17.20 1.43 10.37
C GLY A 82 18.26 2.53 10.24
N PHE A 83 18.05 3.52 9.36
CA PHE A 83 18.96 4.66 9.20
C PHE A 83 19.20 5.41 10.52
N GLN A 84 20.48 5.68 10.81
CA GLN A 84 20.95 6.45 11.98
C GLN A 84 21.92 7.57 11.61
N GLY A 85 22.05 7.87 10.31
CA GLY A 85 22.98 8.88 9.80
C GLY A 85 22.41 10.29 9.79
N ASP A 86 23.13 11.20 9.14
CA ASP A 86 22.67 12.57 8.89
C ASP A 86 21.73 12.59 7.68
N LEU A 87 20.48 12.97 7.93
CA LEU A 87 19.41 13.05 6.94
C LEU A 87 19.71 14.00 5.77
N TYR A 88 20.53 15.03 5.96
CA TYR A 88 20.78 16.05 4.93
C TYR A 88 22.02 15.79 4.09
N ASN A 89 22.87 14.84 4.49
CA ASN A 89 24.17 14.60 3.89
C ASN A 89 24.37 13.17 3.36
N ASP A 90 23.39 12.28 3.54
CA ASP A 90 23.45 10.91 3.04
C ASP A 90 22.85 10.79 1.63
N SER A 91 23.58 10.17 0.70
CA SER A 91 23.17 10.00 -0.69
C SER A 91 22.00 9.04 -0.89
N ASN A 92 21.72 8.17 0.08
CA ASN A 92 20.58 7.26 0.07
C ASN A 92 19.34 7.88 0.73
N VAL A 93 19.40 9.15 1.17
CA VAL A 93 18.25 9.84 1.73
C VAL A 93 17.67 10.83 0.72
N ILE A 94 16.36 10.79 0.53
CA ILE A 94 15.62 11.77 -0.27
C ILE A 94 14.74 12.57 0.68
N ILE A 95 14.89 13.89 0.67
CA ILE A 95 14.10 14.83 1.48
C ILE A 95 13.57 15.93 0.58
N GLN A 96 12.28 16.22 0.71
CA GLN A 96 11.64 17.35 0.07
C GLN A 96 10.75 18.08 1.07
N TRP A 97 11.02 19.37 1.26
CA TRP A 97 10.17 20.29 2.01
C TRP A 97 9.20 20.97 1.04
N ILE A 98 7.93 20.93 1.39
CA ILE A 98 6.84 21.54 0.63
C ILE A 98 6.24 22.65 1.48
N ASP A 99 6.49 23.89 1.10
CA ASP A 99 5.86 25.07 1.70
C ASP A 99 4.48 25.32 1.07
N ASN A 100 3.51 25.74 1.89
CA ASN A 100 2.12 25.98 1.46
C ASN A 100 1.52 24.80 0.69
N PRO A 101 1.50 23.60 1.30
CA PRO A 101 1.07 22.37 0.64
C PRO A 101 -0.41 22.45 0.24
N SER A 102 -0.78 21.77 -0.84
CA SER A 102 -2.16 21.74 -1.33
C SER A 102 -2.66 20.33 -1.59
N ALA A 103 -3.96 20.11 -1.39
CA ALA A 103 -4.57 18.80 -1.64
C ALA A 103 -4.56 18.50 -3.14
N GLY A 104 -4.22 17.26 -3.50
CA GLY A 104 -3.98 16.80 -4.86
C GLY A 104 -2.55 17.06 -5.36
N GLN A 105 -1.69 17.72 -4.58
CA GLN A 105 -0.30 17.96 -4.97
C GLN A 105 0.49 16.64 -5.04
N GLU A 106 1.26 16.48 -6.11
CA GLU A 106 2.13 15.34 -6.34
C GLU A 106 3.58 15.71 -6.08
N ILE A 107 4.28 14.86 -5.34
CA ILE A 107 5.71 14.94 -5.05
C ILE A 107 6.37 13.72 -5.67
N LEU A 108 7.36 13.96 -6.53
CA LEU A 108 8.07 12.90 -7.25
C LEU A 108 9.41 12.62 -6.57
N LEU A 109 9.60 11.38 -6.13
CA LEU A 109 10.86 10.91 -5.55
C LEU A 109 11.60 10.06 -6.58
N ASP A 110 12.75 10.55 -7.04
CA ASP A 110 13.62 9.85 -7.99
C ASP A 110 14.52 8.85 -7.25
N THR A 111 14.11 7.58 -7.28
CA THR A 111 14.78 6.49 -6.60
C THR A 111 15.98 5.94 -7.37
N THR A 112 16.23 6.37 -8.60
CA THR A 112 17.39 5.91 -9.39
C THR A 112 18.75 6.35 -8.80
N LYS A 113 18.71 7.31 -7.87
CA LYS A 113 19.87 7.89 -7.19
C LYS A 113 20.24 7.20 -5.88
N VAL A 114 19.40 6.27 -5.40
CA VAL A 114 19.63 5.56 -4.14
C VAL A 114 19.93 4.09 -4.40
N GLU A 115 20.61 3.45 -3.47
CA GLU A 115 20.95 2.03 -3.55
C GLU A 115 19.73 1.13 -3.40
N ASN A 116 19.83 -0.11 -3.91
CA ASN A 116 18.78 -1.11 -3.76
C ASN A 116 18.62 -1.53 -2.30
N GLY A 117 17.39 -1.64 -1.82
CA GLY A 117 17.14 -1.98 -0.42
C GLY A 117 15.73 -1.63 0.07
N VAL A 118 15.48 -1.86 1.35
CA VAL A 118 14.23 -1.48 2.01
C VAL A 118 14.38 -0.06 2.56
N TYR A 119 13.41 0.80 2.21
CA TYR A 119 13.37 2.19 2.63
C TYR A 119 12.10 2.47 3.41
N ASN A 120 12.22 3.26 4.47
CA ASN A 120 11.08 3.96 5.05
C ASN A 120 10.75 5.15 4.14
N ILE A 121 9.47 5.30 3.79
CA ILE A 121 8.94 6.43 3.03
C ILE A 121 7.74 6.99 3.77
N GLY A 122 7.61 8.31 3.81
CA GLY A 122 6.50 8.94 4.51
C GLY A 122 6.42 10.44 4.33
N ALA A 123 5.43 11.01 5.00
CA ALA A 123 5.25 12.44 5.09
C ALA A 123 4.98 12.85 6.54
N ALA A 124 5.51 14.00 6.94
CA ALA A 124 5.25 14.63 8.22
C ALA A 124 4.74 16.06 7.99
N ALA A 125 3.67 16.43 8.69
CA ALA A 125 3.08 17.76 8.63
C ALA A 125 3.55 18.62 9.80
N THR A 126 3.87 19.88 9.51
CA THR A 126 4.28 20.89 10.50
C THR A 126 3.74 22.28 10.09
N TYR A 127 4.03 23.27 10.92
CA TYR A 127 3.61 24.65 10.74
C TYR A 127 4.74 25.63 11.04
N GLU A 128 4.66 26.83 10.49
CA GLU A 128 5.64 27.87 10.72
C GLU A 128 5.70 28.24 12.21
N GLY A 129 6.90 28.24 12.78
CA GLY A 129 7.10 28.49 14.21
C GLY A 129 6.79 27.31 15.14
N ALA A 130 6.58 26.09 14.61
CA ALA A 130 6.42 24.91 15.44
C ALA A 130 7.63 24.71 16.39
N PRO A 131 7.40 24.26 17.64
CA PRO A 131 8.48 24.11 18.61
C PRO A 131 9.42 22.96 18.22
N GLU A 132 10.72 23.15 18.38
CA GLU A 132 11.73 22.11 18.09
C GLU A 132 11.51 20.81 18.89
N SER A 133 10.93 20.90 20.09
CA SER A 133 10.64 19.75 20.94
C SER A 133 9.49 18.88 20.44
N SER A 134 8.58 19.43 19.64
CA SER A 134 7.41 18.71 19.09
C SER A 134 6.93 19.38 17.80
N PRO A 135 7.73 19.30 16.72
CA PRO A 135 7.46 20.08 15.52
C PRO A 135 6.32 19.50 14.68
N TRP A 136 5.93 18.24 14.89
CA TRP A 136 5.04 17.50 13.99
C TRP A 136 3.58 17.49 14.48
N ILE A 137 2.65 17.84 13.59
CA ILE A 137 1.19 17.73 13.80
C ILE A 137 0.71 16.32 13.47
N ALA A 138 1.23 15.76 12.38
CA ALA A 138 0.85 14.47 11.84
C ALA A 138 2.05 13.82 11.18
N LEU A 139 2.08 12.48 11.20
CA LEU A 139 3.10 11.70 10.52
C LEU A 139 2.47 10.42 9.99
N VAL A 140 2.76 10.10 8.73
CA VAL A 140 2.44 8.83 8.10
C VAL A 140 3.70 8.26 7.48
N GLN A 141 3.91 6.95 7.64
CA GLN A 141 5.06 6.27 7.05
C GLN A 141 4.74 4.81 6.74
N THR A 142 5.45 4.27 5.76
CA THR A 142 5.44 2.86 5.38
C THR A 142 6.83 2.46 4.88
N GLN A 143 6.97 1.23 4.40
CA GLN A 143 8.18 0.73 3.78
C GLN A 143 7.96 0.35 2.33
N VAL A 144 8.99 0.58 1.51
CA VAL A 144 9.04 0.18 0.10
C VAL A 144 10.38 -0.50 -0.19
N ASN A 145 10.40 -1.40 -1.17
CA ASN A 145 11.61 -2.07 -1.63
C ASN A 145 12.08 -1.44 -2.95
N VAL A 146 13.24 -0.79 -2.93
CA VAL A 146 13.87 -0.17 -4.11
C VAL A 146 14.72 -1.23 -4.82
N GLN A 147 14.48 -1.37 -6.12
CA GLN A 147 15.19 -2.30 -7.02
C GLN A 147 15.42 -1.61 -8.37
N ASN A 148 16.48 -0.82 -8.47
CA ASN A 148 17.01 -0.24 -9.70
C ASN A 148 17.86 -1.25 -10.49
#